data_AF-A0A850GI91-F1
#
_entry.id   AF-A0A850GI91-F1
#
_cell.length_a   1.000
_cell.length_b   1.000
_cell.length_c   1.000
_cell.angle_alpha   90.00
_cell.angle_beta   90.00
_cell.angle_gamma   90.00
#
_symmetry.space_group_name_H-M   'P 1'
#
loop_
_entity.id
_entity.type
_entity.pdbx_description
1 polymer ?
#
loop_
_entity_poly.entity_id
_entity_poly.type
_entity_poly.pdbx_seq_one_letter_code
_entity_poly.pdbx_strand_id
1 'polypeptide(L)'
;MVLGPSSRKLPEQNRLRPRELFFVFLGTTTGAALAVFWFRLVPEALAQKGMTVADLDGLARFLCHMGFQIPLLVVAAVILAAGLATRASSGKDTATWILAGGSLLIFATLAFSLRVLYEPVLGDGVPATSEDAEATPPDDDWQD
;
A
#
# COMPACT_ATOMS: atom_id res chain seq x y z
N MET A 1 -9.54 33.95 -47.80
CA MET A 1 -8.52 33.71 -46.77
C MET A 1 -9.17 32.81 -45.71
N VAL A 2 -8.93 31.50 -45.76
CA VAL A 2 -9.57 30.54 -44.84
C VAL A 2 -8.64 30.32 -43.66
N LEU A 3 -9.00 30.85 -42.50
CA LEU A 3 -8.35 30.55 -41.23
C LEU A 3 -8.86 29.19 -40.74
N GLY A 4 -8.15 28.12 -41.10
CA GLY A 4 -8.40 26.80 -40.51
C GLY A 4 -8.05 26.81 -39.02
N PRO A 5 -8.79 26.07 -38.16
CA PRO A 5 -8.46 25.97 -36.74
C PRO A 5 -7.07 25.35 -36.61
N SER A 6 -6.10 26.16 -36.18
CA SER A 6 -4.80 25.68 -35.75
C SER A 6 -4.98 24.91 -34.44
N SER A 7 -5.34 23.63 -34.58
CA SER A 7 -5.15 22.63 -33.54
C SER A 7 -3.67 22.66 -33.17
N ARG A 8 -3.31 23.48 -32.18
CA ARG A 8 -1.97 23.49 -31.57
C ARG A 8 -1.73 22.09 -31.03
N LYS A 9 -1.08 21.24 -31.84
CA LYS A 9 -0.55 19.96 -31.37
C LYS A 9 0.38 20.30 -30.21
N LEU A 10 -0.02 19.90 -29.00
CA LEU A 10 0.86 20.01 -27.83
C LEU A 10 2.21 19.39 -28.20
N PRO A 11 3.34 20.03 -27.83
CA PRO A 11 4.66 19.50 -28.15
C PRO A 11 4.75 18.04 -27.67
N GLU A 12 5.29 17.14 -28.49
CA GLU A 12 5.31 15.69 -28.20
C GLU A 12 5.96 15.34 -26.86
N GLN A 13 6.80 16.24 -26.33
CA GLN A 13 7.44 16.16 -25.03
C GLN A 13 6.45 16.24 -23.85
N ASN A 14 5.32 16.94 -24.02
CA ASN A 14 4.26 17.05 -23.02
C ASN A 14 3.27 15.88 -23.07
N ARG A 15 3.41 14.97 -24.02
CA ARG A 15 2.52 13.81 -24.16
C ARG A 15 3.16 12.60 -23.50
N LEU A 16 2.50 12.11 -22.45
CA LEU A 16 2.89 10.85 -21.80
C LEU A 16 2.71 9.70 -22.79
N ARG A 17 3.71 8.82 -22.86
CA ARG A 17 3.61 7.58 -23.63
C ARG A 17 2.61 6.64 -22.93
N PRO A 18 1.95 5.71 -23.64
CA PRO A 18 0.99 4.78 -23.03
C PRO A 18 1.56 4.02 -21.80
N ARG A 19 2.83 3.62 -21.87
CA ARG A 19 3.54 2.97 -20.76
C ARG A 19 3.74 3.88 -19.53
N GLU A 20 3.93 5.18 -19.73
CA GLU A 20 4.10 6.14 -18.64
C GLU A 20 2.76 6.43 -17.98
N LEU A 21 1.69 6.54 -18.78
CA LEU A 21 0.31 6.61 -18.28
C LEU A 21 -0.05 5.38 -17.44
N PHE A 22 0.37 4.19 -17.87
CA PHE A 22 0.17 2.96 -17.11
C PHE A 22 0.80 3.04 -15.71
N PHE A 23 2.07 3.44 -15.60
CA PHE A 23 2.74 3.53 -14.29
C PHE A 23 2.18 4.65 -13.41
N VAL A 24 1.79 5.78 -14.00
CA VAL A 24 1.10 6.84 -13.25
C VAL A 24 -0.22 6.31 -12.71
N PHE A 25 -1.04 5.69 -13.56
CA PHE A 25 -2.33 5.12 -13.16
C PHE A 25 -2.18 4.02 -12.10
N LEU A 26 -1.22 3.11 -12.29
CA LEU A 26 -0.91 2.07 -11.32
C LEU A 26 -0.48 2.68 -9.98
N GLY A 27 0.45 3.63 -10.01
CA GLY A 27 0.96 4.30 -8.82
C GLY A 27 -0.12 5.08 -8.06
N THR A 28 -0.95 5.86 -8.76
CA THR A 28 -2.01 6.66 -8.12
C THR A 28 -3.15 5.79 -7.60
N THR A 29 -3.60 4.80 -8.36
CA THR A 29 -4.68 3.89 -7.94
C THR A 29 -4.25 3.06 -6.75
N THR A 30 -3.03 2.50 -6.79
CA THR A 30 -2.48 1.72 -5.69
C THR A 30 -2.21 2.60 -4.47
N GLY A 31 -1.72 3.83 -4.65
CA GLY A 31 -1.46 4.76 -3.55
C GLY A 31 -2.75 5.19 -2.86
N ALA A 32 -3.80 5.45 -3.62
CA ALA A 32 -5.14 5.72 -3.09
C ALA A 32 -5.70 4.50 -2.35
N ALA A 33 -5.59 3.30 -2.92
CA ALA A 33 -6.02 2.06 -2.27
C ALA A 33 -5.25 1.82 -0.95
N LEU A 34 -3.94 2.06 -0.94
CA LEU A 34 -3.09 1.95 0.25
C LEU A 34 -3.48 2.97 1.33
N ALA A 35 -3.76 4.21 0.95
CA ALA A 35 -4.22 5.23 1.89
C ALA A 35 -5.59 4.86 2.49
N VAL A 36 -6.54 4.40 1.68
CA VAL A 36 -7.84 3.91 2.17
C VAL A 36 -7.66 2.70 3.08
N PHE A 37 -6.75 1.79 2.71
CA PHE A 37 -6.46 0.62 3.51
C PHE A 37 -5.94 1.01 4.91
N TRP A 38 -4.91 1.85 4.99
CA TRP A 38 -4.31 2.24 6.26
C TRP A 38 -5.15 3.18 7.12
N PHE A 39 -5.82 4.17 6.52
CA PHE A 39 -6.51 5.21 7.29
C PHE A 39 -7.99 4.94 7.49
N ARG A 40 -8.56 3.95 6.80
CA ARG A 40 -9.98 3.62 6.91
C ARG A 40 -10.20 2.15 7.25
N LEU A 41 -9.77 1.23 6.38
CA LEU A 41 -10.10 -0.19 6.55
C LEU A 41 -9.44 -0.82 7.78
N VAL A 42 -8.15 -0.57 8.00
CA VAL A 42 -7.42 -1.11 9.15
C VAL A 42 -8.00 -0.59 10.48
N PRO A 43 -8.23 0.72 10.67
CA PRO A 43 -8.90 1.23 11.86
C PRO A 43 -10.32 0.69 12.05
N GLU A 44 -11.13 0.62 10.99
CA GLU A 44 -12.50 0.08 11.05
C GLU A 44 -12.49 -1.41 11.47
N ALA A 45 -11.58 -2.22 10.92
CA ALA A 45 -11.44 -3.63 11.26
C ALA A 45 -10.92 -3.86 12.70
N LEU A 46 -9.96 -3.05 13.15
CA LEU A 46 -9.49 -3.10 14.54
C LEU A 46 -10.62 -2.71 15.52
N ALA A 47 -11.39 -1.66 15.20
CA ALA A 47 -12.51 -1.22 16.02
C ALA A 47 -13.61 -2.29 16.12
N GLN A 48 -13.91 -3.00 15.03
CA GLN A 48 -14.87 -4.12 15.04
C GLN A 48 -14.41 -5.27 15.94
N LYS A 49 -13.10 -5.47 16.09
CA LYS A 49 -12.51 -6.48 16.97
C LYS A 49 -12.23 -5.98 18.40
N GLY A 50 -12.57 -4.72 18.71
CA GLY A 50 -12.26 -4.11 20.00
C GLY A 50 -10.77 -3.94 20.28
N MET A 51 -9.92 -4.03 19.25
CA MET A 51 -8.47 -3.89 19.34
C MET A 51 -8.05 -2.49 18.94
N THR A 52 -6.87 -2.10 19.42
CA THR A 52 -6.19 -0.87 19.05
C THR A 52 -4.88 -1.20 18.34
N VAL A 53 -4.26 -0.19 17.74
CA VAL A 53 -2.91 -0.34 17.13
C VAL A 53 -1.85 -0.73 18.17
N ALA A 54 -2.09 -0.46 19.47
CA ALA A 54 -1.16 -0.82 20.54
C ALA A 54 -1.16 -2.33 20.82
N ASP A 55 -2.24 -3.03 20.49
CA ASP A 55 -2.41 -4.48 20.67
C ASP A 55 -1.80 -5.28 19.51
N LEU A 56 -1.35 -4.60 18.45
CA LEU A 56 -0.56 -5.21 17.40
C LEU A 56 0.90 -5.36 17.84
N ASP A 57 1.52 -6.47 17.47
CA ASP A 57 2.92 -6.73 17.74
C ASP A 57 3.83 -6.55 16.51
N GLY A 58 5.08 -6.20 16.80
CA GLY A 58 6.18 -6.16 15.84
C GLY A 58 5.89 -5.31 14.60
N LEU A 59 5.98 -5.96 13.43
CA LEU A 59 5.91 -5.31 12.13
C LEU A 59 4.51 -4.75 11.80
N ALA A 60 3.44 -5.39 12.29
CA ALA A 60 2.07 -4.92 12.09
C ALA A 60 1.86 -3.55 12.76
N ARG A 61 2.33 -3.41 14.00
CA ARG A 61 2.30 -2.13 14.73
C ARG A 61 3.11 -1.04 14.03
N PHE A 62 4.29 -1.40 13.52
CA PHE A 62 5.13 -0.46 12.78
C PHE A 62 4.43 0.05 11.50
N LEU A 63 3.83 -0.84 10.71
CA LEU A 63 3.09 -0.48 9.49
C LEU A 63 1.85 0.37 9.78
N CYS A 64 1.25 0.22 10.95
CA CYS A 64 0.13 1.02 11.41
C CYS A 64 0.53 2.38 12.02
N HIS A 65 1.83 2.66 12.15
CA HIS A 65 2.32 3.89 12.76
C HIS A 65 2.27 5.07 11.78
N MET A 66 1.66 6.19 12.17
CA MET A 66 1.52 7.38 11.31
C MET A 66 2.87 7.93 10.84
N GLY A 67 3.90 7.84 11.70
CA GLY A 67 5.28 8.24 11.38
C GLY A 67 5.94 7.42 10.27
N PHE A 68 5.37 6.27 9.90
CA PHE A 68 5.81 5.49 8.74
C PHE A 68 4.89 5.72 7.53
N GLN A 69 3.56 5.66 7.73
CA GLN A 69 2.58 5.74 6.67
C GLN A 69 2.63 7.07 5.90
N ILE A 70 2.64 8.20 6.62
CA ILE A 70 2.61 9.53 6.00
C ILE A 70 3.89 9.77 5.18
N PRO A 71 5.11 9.61 5.73
CA PRO A 71 6.32 9.81 4.94
C PRO A 71 6.38 8.90 3.72
N LEU A 72 5.95 7.64 3.83
CA LEU A 72 5.97 6.73 2.69
C LEU A 72 5.07 7.21 1.55
N LEU A 73 3.83 7.63 1.86
CA LEU A 73 2.91 8.17 0.85
C LEU A 73 3.44 9.46 0.23
N VAL A 74 4.04 10.35 1.04
CA VAL A 74 4.65 11.60 0.56
C VAL A 74 5.83 11.30 -0.37
N VAL A 75 6.75 10.44 0.04
CA VAL A 75 7.91 10.02 -0.77
C VAL A 75 7.43 9.43 -2.09
N ALA A 76 6.43 8.56 -2.05
CA ALA A 76 5.91 7.94 -3.25
C ALA A 76 5.24 8.94 -4.20
N ALA A 77 4.48 9.91 -3.67
CA ALA A 77 3.91 11.00 -4.44
C ALA A 77 5.00 11.88 -5.08
N VAL A 78 6.08 12.18 -4.33
CA VAL A 78 7.23 12.94 -4.82
C VAL A 78 7.95 12.20 -5.94
N ILE A 79 8.16 10.88 -5.83
CA ILE A 79 8.79 10.08 -6.89
C ILE A 79 7.95 10.10 -8.17
N LEU A 80 6.64 9.92 -8.06
CA LEU A 80 5.73 10.00 -9.22
C LEU A 80 5.76 11.39 -9.85
N ALA A 81 5.72 12.46 -9.04
CA ALA A 81 5.83 13.83 -9.51
C ALA A 81 7.19 14.12 -10.18
N ALA A 82 8.29 13.60 -9.63
CA ALA A 82 9.62 13.72 -10.21
C ALA A 82 9.73 12.99 -11.56
N GLY A 83 9.07 11.84 -11.71
CA GLY A 83 8.98 11.12 -12.98
C GLY A 83 8.25 11.93 -14.06
N LEU A 84 7.12 12.55 -13.70
CA LEU A 84 6.36 13.45 -14.58
C LEU A 84 7.18 14.70 -14.97
N ALA A 85 7.84 15.33 -14.00
CA ALA A 85 8.69 16.50 -14.25
C ALA A 85 9.89 16.16 -15.16
N THR A 86 10.53 15.00 -14.92
CA THR A 86 11.63 14.49 -15.76
C THR A 86 11.16 14.24 -17.19
N ARG A 87 9.92 13.76 -17.37
CA ARG A 87 9.32 13.58 -18.69
C ARG A 87 9.15 14.92 -19.40
N ALA A 88 8.55 15.88 -18.72
CA ALA A 88 8.30 17.21 -19.27
C ALA A 88 9.59 17.97 -19.63
N SER A 89 10.66 17.77 -18.84
CA SER A 89 11.94 18.46 -19.04
C SER A 89 12.85 17.78 -20.09
N SER A 90 12.92 16.44 -20.10
CA SER A 90 13.95 15.72 -20.88
C SER A 90 13.41 14.75 -21.93
N GLY A 91 12.15 14.32 -21.86
CA GLY A 91 11.54 13.37 -22.82
C GLY A 91 12.22 11.98 -22.87
N LYS A 92 13.17 11.69 -21.98
CA LYS A 92 14.01 10.47 -21.95
C LYS A 92 13.31 9.26 -21.32
N ASP A 93 13.82 8.09 -21.64
CA ASP A 93 13.40 6.80 -21.03
C ASP A 93 13.64 6.74 -19.52
N THR A 94 14.54 7.58 -18.99
CA THR A 94 14.76 7.75 -17.54
C THR A 94 13.47 8.08 -16.79
N ALA A 95 12.57 8.88 -17.38
CA ALA A 95 11.29 9.20 -16.76
C ALA A 95 10.40 7.94 -16.59
N THR A 96 10.42 7.04 -17.58
CA THR A 96 9.70 5.77 -17.50
C THR A 96 10.22 4.91 -16.33
N TRP A 97 11.54 4.85 -16.12
CA TRP A 97 12.15 4.10 -15.01
C TRP A 97 11.79 4.68 -13.65
N ILE A 98 11.76 6.01 -13.50
CA ILE A 98 11.36 6.67 -12.24
C ILE A 98 9.89 6.38 -11.93
N LEU A 99 9.01 6.50 -12.93
CA LEU A 99 7.58 6.20 -12.77
C LEU A 99 7.35 4.72 -12.42
N ALA A 100 8.05 3.82 -13.11
CA ALA A 100 8.00 2.38 -12.81
C ALA A 100 8.46 2.10 -11.38
N GLY A 101 9.61 2.65 -10.95
CA GLY A 101 10.13 2.47 -9.60
C GLY A 101 9.18 2.99 -8.52
N GLY A 102 8.61 4.19 -8.72
CA GLY A 102 7.63 4.76 -7.79
C GLY A 102 6.35 3.91 -7.69
N SER A 103 5.80 3.50 -8.83
CA SER A 103 4.59 2.66 -8.86
C SER A 103 4.82 1.28 -8.24
N LEU A 104 5.97 0.65 -8.51
CA LEU A 104 6.35 -0.65 -7.94
C LEU A 104 6.54 -0.55 -6.43
N LEU A 105 7.15 0.52 -5.93
CA LEU A 105 7.32 0.75 -4.49
C LEU A 105 5.97 0.82 -3.76
N ILE A 106 5.01 1.59 -4.29
CA ILE A 106 3.67 1.69 -3.70
C ILE A 106 2.96 0.34 -3.77
N PHE A 107 3.04 -0.34 -4.91
CA PHE A 107 2.40 -1.65 -5.11
C PHE A 107 2.96 -2.72 -4.18
N ALA A 108 4.28 -2.82 -4.08
CA ALA A 108 4.94 -3.72 -3.14
C ALA A 108 4.54 -3.41 -1.70
N THR A 109 4.47 -2.12 -1.34
CA THR A 109 4.06 -1.70 0.00
C THR A 109 2.61 -2.08 0.29
N LEU A 110 1.70 -1.93 -0.67
CA LEU A 110 0.31 -2.37 -0.51
C LEU A 110 0.22 -3.89 -0.35
N ALA A 111 0.84 -4.65 -1.25
CA ALA A 111 0.84 -6.11 -1.18
C ALA A 111 1.45 -6.62 0.13
N PHE A 112 2.53 -6.00 0.58
CA PHE A 112 3.19 -6.32 1.84
C PHE A 112 2.30 -5.96 3.05
N SER A 113 1.68 -4.78 3.03
CA SER A 113 0.77 -4.35 4.10
C SER A 113 -0.43 -5.28 4.21
N LEU A 114 -1.00 -5.68 3.08
CA LEU A 114 -2.05 -6.69 3.05
C LEU A 114 -1.56 -7.99 3.65
N ARG A 115 -0.39 -8.51 3.25
CA ARG A 115 0.12 -9.78 3.76
C ARG A 115 0.38 -9.75 5.28
N VAL A 116 0.98 -8.69 5.79
CA VAL A 116 1.33 -8.56 7.22
C VAL A 116 0.10 -8.28 8.08
N LEU A 117 -0.86 -7.50 7.59
CA LEU A 117 -2.06 -7.12 8.34
C LEU A 117 -3.22 -8.08 8.12
N TYR A 118 -3.12 -9.03 7.17
CA TYR A 118 -4.21 -9.97 6.86
C TYR A 118 -4.63 -10.75 8.11
N GLU A 119 -3.75 -11.54 8.71
CA GLU A 119 -4.09 -12.33 9.90
C GLU A 119 -4.53 -11.47 11.11
N PRO A 120 -3.73 -10.49 11.58
CA PRO A 120 -4.08 -9.77 12.81
C PRO A 120 -5.30 -8.87 12.66
N VAL A 121 -5.54 -8.30 11.47
CA VAL A 121 -6.60 -7.30 11.25
C VAL A 121 -7.78 -7.86 10.48
N LEU A 122 -7.54 -8.60 9.40
CA LEU A 122 -8.59 -9.06 8.47
C LEU A 122 -8.96 -10.55 8.59
N GLY A 123 -8.19 -11.32 9.36
CA GLY A 123 -8.46 -12.73 9.58
C GLY A 123 -9.67 -12.88 10.51
N ASP A 124 -10.70 -13.57 10.06
CA ASP A 124 -11.69 -14.14 10.97
C ASP A 124 -10.95 -15.15 11.83
N GLY A 125 -11.01 -15.01 13.16
CA GLY A 125 -10.25 -15.85 14.06
C GLY A 125 -10.43 -17.33 13.73
N VAL A 126 -9.35 -18.01 13.36
CA VAL A 126 -9.10 -19.29 14.01
C VAL A 126 -8.62 -18.86 15.39
N PRO A 127 -9.45 -18.92 16.46
CA PRO A 127 -8.89 -18.83 17.79
C PRO A 127 -7.76 -19.86 17.82
N ALA A 128 -6.58 -19.49 18.31
CA ALA A 128 -5.61 -20.49 18.72
C ALA A 128 -6.39 -21.45 19.62
N THR A 129 -6.77 -22.61 19.08
CA THR A 129 -7.36 -23.69 19.83
C THR A 129 -6.31 -24.01 20.86
N SER A 130 -6.58 -23.64 22.11
CA SER A 130 -6.33 -24.35 23.36
C SER A 130 -5.42 -25.59 23.34
N GLU A 131 -4.33 -25.62 22.58
CA GLU A 131 -3.28 -26.64 22.64
C GLU A 131 -2.23 -26.29 23.71
N ASP A 132 -2.32 -25.10 24.30
CA ASP A 132 -1.58 -24.71 25.50
C ASP A 132 -2.43 -24.75 26.79
N ALA A 133 -3.72 -25.13 26.68
CA ALA A 133 -4.57 -25.31 27.84
C ALA A 133 -4.60 -26.79 28.23
N GLU A 134 -3.81 -27.11 29.25
CA GLU A 134 -4.08 -28.20 30.18
C GLU A 134 -3.66 -29.61 29.72
N ALA A 135 -2.35 -29.84 29.64
CA ALA A 135 -1.78 -31.13 30.02
C ALA A 135 -1.68 -31.19 31.56
N THR A 136 -2.80 -31.12 32.27
CA THR A 136 -2.87 -31.69 33.61
C THR A 136 -2.82 -33.20 33.38
N PRO A 137 -1.74 -33.91 33.76
CA PRO A 137 -1.79 -35.37 33.72
C PRO A 137 -2.97 -35.78 34.59
N PRO A 138 -3.82 -36.73 34.15
CA PRO A 138 -4.89 -37.22 35.00
C PRO A 138 -4.25 -37.66 36.31
N ASP A 139 -4.73 -37.09 37.42
CA ASP A 139 -4.47 -37.63 38.74
C ASP A 139 -4.87 -39.11 38.66
N ASP A 140 -3.90 -39.99 38.92
CA ASP A 140 -4.08 -41.43 38.86
C ASP A 140 -4.65 -41.85 40.23
N ASP A 141 -5.87 -41.41 40.51
CA ASP A 141 -6.69 -41.78 41.66
C ASP A 141 -7.65 -42.91 41.29
N TRP A 142 -7.09 -44.04 40.85
CA TRP A 142 -7.78 -45.33 40.84
C TRP A 142 -7.20 -46.25 41.92
N GLN A 143 -8.00 -46.43 42.96
CA GLN A 143 -7.80 -47.30 44.12
C GLN A 143 -7.65 -48.77 43.71
N ASP A 144 -6.62 -49.45 44.25
CA ASP A 144 -6.75 -50.60 45.17
C ASP A 144 -5.37 -51.05 45.70
#